data_AF-A0A7X1L829-F1
#
_entry.id   AF-A0A7X1L829-F1
#
_cell.length_a   1.000
_cell.length_b   1.000
_cell.length_c   1.000
_cell.angle_alpha   90.00
_cell.angle_beta   90.00
_cell.angle_gamma   90.00
#
_symmetry.space_group_name_H-M   'P 1'
#
loop_
_entity.id
_entity.type
_entity.pdbx_description
1 polymer ?
#
loop_
_entity_poly.entity_id
_entity_poly.type
_entity_poly.pdbx_seq_one_letter_code
_entity_poly.pdbx_strand_id
1 'polypeptide(L)'
;MTLESTEHSLLVIEERVRSDIIVGVPHHAPAGVPFLPCPEHSDSDENTGFIGRYLAERLDCCSVIACNATVDPNKHLHSDYTMQIAFWSPSVLIEIHGHGKVRSPYDVEISCGSAEFTPYSEALAAGVNRRLAEDTDFADVSVNGRFRDIYFRATKTLTITDARWLAYHIELSSRLRKPAAGLTGRPTQFAYRFCDHLAAALSEKHKRV
;
A
#
# COMPACT_ATOMS: atom_id res chain seq x y z
N MET A 1 8.84 15.91 8.18
CA MET A 1 9.21 15.64 9.59
C MET A 1 8.32 14.57 10.23
N THR A 2 7.05 14.38 9.82
CA THR A 2 6.14 13.42 10.47
C THR A 2 6.41 11.94 10.15
N LEU A 3 6.67 11.58 8.88
CA LEU A 3 6.90 10.18 8.47
C LEU A 3 8.28 9.62 8.88
N GLU A 4 9.16 10.44 9.44
CA GLU A 4 10.48 10.03 9.93
C GLU A 4 10.46 9.77 11.45
N SER A 5 9.35 10.09 12.13
CA SER A 5 9.21 9.94 13.58
C SER A 5 8.91 8.49 13.97
N THR A 6 9.45 8.10 15.13
CA THR A 6 9.24 6.80 15.78
C THR A 6 8.73 6.95 17.22
N GLU A 7 8.38 8.18 17.63
CA GLU A 7 8.15 8.50 19.05
C GLU A 7 6.73 8.20 19.51
N HIS A 8 5.74 8.42 18.64
CA HIS A 8 4.33 8.35 18.99
C HIS A 8 3.51 7.66 17.91
N SER A 9 2.48 6.92 18.33
CA SER A 9 1.40 6.49 17.45
C SER A 9 0.71 7.74 16.90
N LEU A 10 0.70 7.88 15.58
CA LEU A 10 0.20 9.08 14.93
C LEU A 10 -0.53 8.72 13.64
N LEU A 11 -1.68 9.36 13.42
CA LEU A 11 -2.42 9.29 12.17
C LEU A 11 -2.14 10.55 11.35
N VAL A 12 -1.48 10.41 10.20
CA VAL A 12 -1.30 11.49 9.23
C VAL A 12 -2.48 11.44 8.25
N ILE A 13 -3.25 12.52 8.21
CA ILE A 13 -4.36 12.71 7.29
C ILE A 13 -3.99 13.84 6.32
N GLU A 14 -4.04 13.57 5.03
CA GLU A 14 -3.80 14.56 3.98
C GLU A 14 -5.00 14.58 3.04
N GLU A 15 -5.74 15.69 3.04
CA GLU A 15 -6.86 15.91 2.15
C GLU A 15 -6.40 16.50 0.81
N ARG A 16 -6.99 16.01 -0.28
CA ARG A 16 -6.79 16.50 -1.66
C ARG A 16 -8.14 16.56 -2.36
N VAL A 17 -8.14 16.92 -3.65
CA VAL A 17 -9.37 17.13 -4.42
C VAL A 17 -10.18 15.84 -4.57
N ARG A 18 -9.52 14.68 -4.73
CA ARG A 18 -10.21 13.40 -4.89
C ARG A 18 -10.33 12.63 -3.57
N SER A 19 -11.56 12.41 -3.13
CA SER A 19 -11.91 11.48 -2.04
C SER A 19 -12.58 10.19 -2.53
N ASP A 20 -12.88 10.08 -3.82
CA ASP A 20 -13.46 8.86 -4.43
C ASP A 20 -12.48 7.69 -4.49
N ILE A 21 -11.19 8.01 -4.48
CA ILE A 21 -10.08 7.08 -4.33
C ILE A 21 -9.31 7.52 -3.09
N ILE A 22 -8.91 6.58 -2.23
CA ILE A 22 -8.11 6.86 -1.04
C ILE A 22 -6.88 5.96 -1.04
N VAL A 23 -5.73 6.52 -0.65
CA VAL A 23 -4.53 5.73 -0.34
C VAL A 23 -4.39 5.60 1.17
N GLY A 24 -4.42 4.36 1.65
CA GLY A 24 -4.21 3.99 3.04
C GLY A 24 -2.83 3.37 3.26
N VAL A 25 -2.22 3.64 4.41
CA VAL A 25 -1.00 2.97 4.86
C VAL A 25 -1.11 2.66 6.36
N PRO A 26 -1.44 1.43 6.75
CA PRO A 26 -1.75 1.10 8.14
C PRO A 26 -0.52 0.81 9.02
N HIS A 27 0.64 0.51 8.44
CA HIS A 27 1.79 -0.06 9.17
C HIS A 27 3.11 0.68 8.92
N HIS A 28 3.08 1.98 8.66
CA HIS A 28 4.29 2.74 8.34
C HIS A 28 5.27 2.84 9.52
N ALA A 29 6.53 2.57 9.24
CA ALA A 29 7.69 2.99 10.03
C ALA A 29 8.83 3.45 9.10
N PRO A 30 9.75 4.32 9.55
CA PRO A 30 10.95 4.66 8.77
C PRO A 30 11.85 3.44 8.52
N ALA A 31 12.60 3.42 7.42
CA ALA A 31 13.62 2.40 7.20
C ALA A 31 14.66 2.36 8.35
N GLY A 32 14.95 1.16 8.84
CA GLY A 32 15.76 0.91 10.03
C GLY A 32 14.95 0.63 11.29
N VAL A 33 13.62 0.72 11.21
CA VAL A 33 12.69 0.46 12.32
C VAL A 33 11.88 -0.78 11.96
N PRO A 34 12.40 -2.00 12.15
CA PRO A 34 11.76 -3.21 11.65
C PRO A 34 10.48 -3.57 12.40
N PHE A 35 10.28 -3.04 13.61
CA PHE A 35 9.16 -3.40 14.47
C PHE A 35 8.29 -2.21 14.85
N LEU A 36 6.97 -2.42 14.83
CA LEU A 36 5.96 -1.52 15.38
C LEU A 36 5.69 -1.86 16.86
N PRO A 37 5.22 -0.88 17.65
CA PRO A 37 4.77 -1.11 19.03
C PRO A 37 3.37 -1.76 19.07
N CYS A 38 3.06 -2.65 18.12
CA CYS A 38 1.81 -3.37 17.98
C CYS A 38 2.06 -4.88 18.22
N PRO A 39 1.66 -5.46 19.37
CA PRO A 39 1.89 -6.87 19.65
C PRO A 39 1.18 -7.84 18.69
N GLU A 40 0.04 -7.41 18.12
CA GLU A 40 -0.76 -8.20 17.17
C GLU A 40 -0.10 -8.25 15.78
N HIS A 41 0.66 -7.22 15.44
CA HIS A 41 1.34 -7.02 14.16
C HIS A 41 2.68 -6.31 14.38
N SER A 42 3.69 -7.05 14.82
CA SER A 42 4.96 -6.47 15.24
C SER A 42 5.83 -6.05 14.07
N ASP A 43 5.74 -6.70 12.92
CA ASP A 43 6.56 -6.36 11.76
C ASP A 43 6.06 -5.04 11.17
N SER A 44 6.99 -4.15 10.82
CA SER A 44 6.64 -2.87 10.19
C SER A 44 6.72 -2.94 8.67
N ASP A 45 5.92 -2.10 8.04
CA ASP A 45 5.96 -1.88 6.60
C ASP A 45 6.91 -0.72 6.29
N GLU A 46 8.21 -0.92 6.55
CA GLU A 46 9.21 0.13 6.45
C GLU A 46 9.08 0.96 5.15
N ASN A 47 9.04 2.27 5.32
CA ASN A 47 8.89 3.32 4.32
C ASN A 47 7.58 3.35 3.51
N THR A 48 6.59 2.51 3.79
CA THR A 48 5.32 2.50 3.04
C THR A 48 4.55 3.81 3.12
N GLY A 49 4.67 4.58 4.19
CA GLY A 49 4.05 5.90 4.32
C GLY A 49 4.59 6.90 3.30
N PHE A 50 5.88 6.85 2.99
CA PHE A 50 6.44 7.66 1.90
C PHE A 50 5.90 7.25 0.54
N ILE A 51 5.78 5.93 0.32
CA ILE A 51 5.23 5.36 -0.92
C ILE A 51 3.76 5.74 -1.08
N GLY A 52 2.93 5.53 -0.06
CA GLY A 52 1.51 5.84 -0.08
C GLY A 52 1.26 7.34 -0.24
N ARG A 53 2.01 8.19 0.46
CA ARG A 53 1.93 9.65 0.27
C ARG A 53 2.27 10.05 -1.17
N TYR A 54 3.38 9.54 -1.71
CA TYR A 54 3.78 9.85 -3.09
C TYR A 54 2.72 9.38 -4.10
N LEU A 55 2.20 8.15 -3.93
CA LEU A 55 1.13 7.62 -4.77
C LEU A 55 -0.12 8.52 -4.71
N ALA A 56 -0.52 8.97 -3.52
CA ALA A 56 -1.65 9.87 -3.35
C ALA A 56 -1.43 11.23 -4.03
N GLU A 57 -0.22 11.77 -4.00
CA GLU A 57 0.16 12.98 -4.75
C GLU A 57 0.05 12.76 -6.27
N ARG A 58 0.45 11.60 -6.79
CA ARG A 58 0.33 11.27 -8.23
C ARG A 58 -1.12 11.07 -8.68
N LEU A 59 -1.99 10.62 -7.79
CA LEU A 59 -3.43 10.41 -8.05
C LEU A 59 -4.30 11.63 -7.70
N ASP A 60 -3.72 12.67 -7.11
CA ASP A 60 -4.40 13.84 -6.53
C ASP A 60 -5.54 13.46 -5.57
N CYS A 61 -5.29 12.45 -4.72
CA CYS A 61 -6.30 11.88 -3.84
C CYS A 61 -5.94 11.97 -2.35
N CYS A 62 -6.94 11.89 -1.46
CA CYS A 62 -6.66 11.92 -0.03
C CYS A 62 -5.88 10.67 0.40
N SER A 63 -5.11 10.82 1.47
CA SER A 63 -4.34 9.73 2.06
C SER A 63 -4.43 9.72 3.59
N VAL A 64 -4.41 8.52 4.15
CA VAL A 64 -4.38 8.27 5.59
C VAL A 64 -3.25 7.30 5.91
N ILE A 65 -2.34 7.70 6.79
CA ILE A 65 -1.12 6.95 7.11
C ILE A 65 -1.01 6.81 8.62
N ALA A 66 -1.11 5.58 9.12
CA ALA A 66 -0.84 5.25 10.51
C ALA A 66 0.66 5.01 10.68
N CYS A 67 1.28 5.81 11.54
CA CYS A 67 2.70 5.76 11.87
C CYS A 67 2.86 5.21 13.28
N ASN A 68 3.75 4.24 13.46
CA ASN A 68 4.12 3.73 14.79
C ASN A 68 2.90 3.30 15.64
N ALA A 69 1.89 2.71 14.98
CA ALA A 69 0.62 2.37 15.59
C ALA A 69 0.80 1.32 16.70
N THR A 70 0.08 1.49 17.81
CA THR A 70 0.11 0.55 18.94
C THR A 70 -0.91 -0.58 18.82
N VAL A 71 -1.81 -0.48 17.84
CA VAL A 71 -2.83 -1.47 17.47
C VAL A 71 -2.76 -1.69 15.97
N ASP A 72 -3.27 -2.81 15.47
CA ASP A 72 -3.31 -3.08 14.02
C ASP A 72 -4.50 -2.33 13.39
N PRO A 73 -4.30 -1.14 12.80
CA PRO A 73 -5.40 -0.21 12.58
C PRO A 73 -6.38 -0.69 11.50
N ASN A 74 -5.94 -1.56 10.57
CA ASN A 74 -6.80 -2.11 9.52
C ASN A 74 -7.52 -3.41 9.93
N LYS A 75 -7.31 -3.88 11.16
CA LYS A 75 -8.05 -5.00 11.79
C LYS A 75 -9.15 -4.57 12.74
N HIS A 76 -9.29 -3.26 12.98
CA HIS A 76 -10.27 -2.71 13.91
C HIS A 76 -11.15 -1.68 13.20
N LEU A 77 -12.45 -1.95 13.05
CA LEU A 77 -13.39 -1.03 12.36
C LEU A 77 -13.57 0.31 13.07
N HIS A 78 -13.22 0.37 14.36
CA HIS A 78 -13.31 1.56 15.20
C HIS A 78 -11.95 2.24 15.44
N SER A 79 -10.89 1.82 14.73
CA SER A 79 -9.65 2.61 14.72
C SER A 79 -9.91 3.97 14.08
N ASP A 80 -9.16 4.97 14.50
CA ASP A 80 -9.15 6.30 13.89
C ASP A 80 -8.84 6.22 12.38
N TYR A 81 -7.92 5.36 11.98
CA TYR A 81 -7.61 5.03 10.59
C TYR A 81 -8.85 4.54 9.81
N THR A 82 -9.54 3.49 10.29
CA THR A 82 -10.71 2.94 9.59
C THR A 82 -11.88 3.92 9.59
N MET A 83 -12.08 4.64 10.70
CA MET A 83 -13.10 5.66 10.80
C MET A 83 -12.86 6.81 9.82
N GLN A 84 -11.60 7.22 9.62
CA GLN A 84 -11.26 8.25 8.64
C GLN A 84 -11.55 7.79 7.20
N ILE A 85 -11.22 6.55 6.84
CA ILE A 85 -11.56 5.97 5.53
C ILE A 85 -13.09 5.97 5.35
N ALA A 86 -13.82 5.51 6.36
CA ALA A 86 -15.27 5.48 6.34
C ALA A 86 -15.90 6.88 6.20
N PHE A 87 -15.31 7.89 6.83
CA PHE A 87 -15.76 9.28 6.73
C PHE A 87 -15.67 9.82 5.30
N TRP A 88 -14.59 9.52 4.58
CA TRP A 88 -14.45 9.91 3.17
C TRP A 88 -15.34 9.10 2.22
N SER A 89 -15.80 7.92 2.64
CA SER A 89 -16.68 7.03 1.88
C SER A 89 -16.20 6.79 0.44
N PRO A 90 -14.97 6.29 0.24
CA PRO A 90 -14.40 6.10 -1.09
C PRO A 90 -15.19 5.09 -1.91
N SER A 91 -15.05 5.18 -3.23
CA SER A 91 -15.40 4.07 -4.12
C SER A 91 -14.28 3.03 -4.22
N VAL A 92 -13.02 3.49 -4.07
CA VAL A 92 -11.82 2.67 -4.14
C VAL A 92 -10.87 3.00 -2.99
N LEU A 93 -10.41 1.97 -2.28
CA LEU A 93 -9.33 2.05 -1.30
C LEU A 93 -8.08 1.35 -1.85
N ILE A 94 -6.92 1.97 -1.70
CA ILE A 94 -5.62 1.38 -2.05
C ILE A 94 -4.80 1.36 -0.76
N GLU A 95 -4.61 0.18 -0.16
CA GLU A 95 -3.71 0.01 0.98
C GLU A 95 -2.32 -0.44 0.52
N ILE A 96 -1.30 0.34 0.89
CA ILE A 96 0.10 0.01 0.59
C ILE A 96 0.73 -0.66 1.81
N HIS A 97 1.33 -1.82 1.56
CA HIS A 97 1.97 -2.67 2.54
C HIS A 97 3.40 -3.06 2.14
N GLY A 98 4.13 -3.66 3.08
CA GLY A 98 5.49 -4.08 2.88
C GLY A 98 5.75 -5.51 3.32
N HIS A 99 6.42 -6.30 2.47
CA HIS A 99 6.91 -7.62 2.87
C HIS A 99 8.43 -7.77 2.72
N GLY A 100 9.02 -8.59 3.59
CA GLY A 100 10.45 -8.93 3.59
C GLY A 100 10.87 -10.02 2.60
N LYS A 101 10.03 -10.38 1.61
CA LYS A 101 10.23 -11.47 0.62
C LYS A 101 10.41 -12.91 1.15
N VAL A 102 10.48 -13.15 2.46
CA VAL A 102 10.70 -14.51 3.00
C VAL A 102 9.56 -15.48 2.60
N ARG A 103 8.33 -14.97 2.42
CA ARG A 103 7.14 -15.78 2.12
C ARG A 103 6.48 -15.53 0.77
N SER A 104 6.79 -14.40 0.13
CA SER A 104 6.22 -14.04 -1.17
C SER A 104 7.25 -14.28 -2.28
N PRO A 105 6.87 -14.99 -3.37
CA PRO A 105 7.75 -15.20 -4.52
C PRO A 105 7.78 -13.98 -5.47
N TYR A 106 6.95 -12.96 -5.23
CA TYR A 106 6.82 -11.79 -6.10
C TYR A 106 7.38 -10.52 -5.45
N ASP A 107 7.71 -9.52 -6.25
CA ASP A 107 8.07 -8.19 -5.74
C ASP A 107 6.87 -7.37 -5.33
N VAL A 108 5.75 -7.65 -5.99
CA VAL A 108 4.47 -6.99 -5.77
C VAL A 108 3.37 -8.04 -5.81
N GLU A 109 2.61 -8.14 -4.73
CA GLU A 109 1.37 -8.92 -4.68
C GLU A 109 0.17 -7.99 -4.53
N ILE A 110 -0.86 -8.21 -5.34
CA ILE A 110 -2.09 -7.41 -5.33
C ILE A 110 -3.26 -8.32 -4.97
N SER A 111 -3.98 -8.01 -3.90
CA SER A 111 -5.17 -8.74 -3.49
C SER A 111 -6.35 -7.81 -3.24
N CYS A 112 -7.57 -8.26 -3.54
CA CYS A 112 -8.81 -7.59 -3.14
C CYS A 112 -9.52 -8.35 -2.01
N GLY A 113 -8.78 -9.11 -1.20
CA GLY A 113 -9.31 -9.81 -0.02
C GLY A 113 -10.09 -11.11 -0.28
N SER A 114 -10.45 -11.41 -1.53
CA SER A 114 -11.25 -12.58 -1.88
C SER A 114 -10.89 -13.18 -3.25
N ALA A 115 -11.08 -14.49 -3.38
CA ALA A 115 -10.96 -15.18 -4.66
C ALA A 115 -11.98 -14.67 -5.69
N GLU A 116 -13.17 -14.24 -5.24
CA GLU A 116 -14.21 -13.66 -6.09
C GLU A 116 -13.75 -12.38 -6.78
N PHE A 117 -12.93 -11.58 -6.10
CA PHE A 117 -12.38 -10.33 -6.63
C PHE A 117 -11.03 -10.48 -7.32
N THR A 118 -10.58 -11.72 -7.59
CA THR A 118 -9.37 -11.99 -8.38
C THR A 118 -9.33 -11.22 -9.71
N PRO A 119 -10.43 -11.08 -10.48
CA PRO A 119 -10.41 -10.32 -11.72
C PRO A 119 -9.98 -8.85 -11.55
N TYR A 120 -10.28 -8.22 -10.41
CA TYR A 120 -9.84 -6.85 -10.12
C TYR A 120 -8.34 -6.78 -9.86
N SER A 121 -7.83 -7.69 -9.02
CA SER A 121 -6.41 -7.82 -8.72
C SER A 121 -5.57 -8.14 -9.96
N GLU A 122 -5.96 -9.16 -10.74
CA GLU A 122 -5.25 -9.55 -11.95
C GLU A 122 -5.27 -8.43 -13.00
N ALA A 123 -6.39 -7.71 -13.14
CA ALA A 123 -6.47 -6.58 -14.06
C ALA A 123 -5.53 -5.43 -13.66
N LEU A 124 -5.43 -5.10 -12.37
CA LEU A 124 -4.48 -4.09 -11.90
C LEU A 124 -3.02 -4.57 -12.08
N ALA A 125 -2.71 -5.81 -11.70
CA ALA A 125 -1.39 -6.40 -11.89
C ALA A 125 -0.97 -6.42 -13.36
N ALA A 126 -1.89 -6.75 -14.28
CA ALA A 126 -1.65 -6.69 -15.71
C ALA A 126 -1.38 -5.25 -16.20
N GLY A 127 -2.14 -4.28 -15.70
CA GLY A 127 -1.91 -2.86 -16.00
C GLY A 127 -0.52 -2.40 -15.55
N VAL A 128 -0.09 -2.76 -14.34
CA VAL A 128 1.26 -2.47 -13.83
C VAL A 128 2.31 -3.15 -14.68
N ASN A 129 2.20 -4.46 -14.95
CA ASN A 129 3.16 -5.20 -15.77
C ASN A 129 3.34 -4.61 -17.17
N ARG A 130 2.26 -4.13 -17.82
CA ARG A 130 2.36 -3.44 -19.12
C ARG A 130 3.24 -2.19 -19.04
N ARG A 131 3.07 -1.39 -17.99
CA ARG A 131 3.85 -0.16 -17.77
C ARG A 131 5.31 -0.47 -17.45
N LEU A 132 5.56 -1.46 -16.59
CA LEU A 132 6.92 -1.88 -16.26
C LEU A 132 7.67 -2.43 -17.49
N ALA A 133 6.99 -3.08 -18.42
CA ALA A 133 7.61 -3.58 -19.65
C ALA A 133 8.12 -2.47 -20.58
N GLU A 134 7.63 -1.23 -20.43
CA GLU A 134 8.11 -0.05 -21.17
C GLU A 134 9.39 0.53 -20.56
N ASP A 135 9.78 0.08 -19.36
CA ASP A 135 10.89 0.62 -18.58
C ASP A 135 11.88 -0.50 -18.22
N THR A 136 12.99 -0.55 -18.95
CA THR A 136 13.97 -1.65 -18.88
C THR A 136 14.60 -1.84 -17.50
N ASP A 137 14.58 -0.82 -16.64
CA ASP A 137 15.12 -0.93 -15.28
C ASP A 137 14.25 -1.84 -14.40
N PHE A 138 13.00 -2.10 -14.79
CA PHE A 138 12.05 -2.97 -14.08
C PHE A 138 11.93 -4.37 -14.68
N ALA A 139 12.83 -4.76 -15.59
CA ALA A 139 12.75 -6.05 -16.29
C ALA A 139 12.76 -7.27 -15.36
N ASP A 140 13.31 -7.13 -14.15
CA ASP A 140 13.37 -8.20 -13.16
C ASP A 140 12.32 -8.05 -12.03
N VAL A 141 11.42 -7.06 -12.10
CA VAL A 141 10.35 -6.83 -11.11
C VAL A 141 9.11 -7.65 -11.45
N SER A 142 8.70 -8.47 -10.50
CA SER A 142 7.60 -9.41 -10.65
C SER A 142 6.33 -8.95 -9.93
N VAL A 143 5.21 -8.87 -10.66
CA VAL A 143 3.91 -8.42 -10.13
C VAL A 143 2.85 -9.51 -10.37
N ASN A 144 2.15 -9.93 -9.32
CA ASN A 144 1.05 -10.90 -9.45
C ASN A 144 -0.20 -10.46 -8.69
N GLY A 145 -1.37 -10.65 -9.31
CA GLY A 145 -2.69 -10.39 -8.73
C GLY A 145 -3.55 -11.65 -8.57
N ARG A 146 -3.03 -12.84 -8.91
CA ARG A 146 -3.82 -14.07 -8.86
C ARG A 146 -3.91 -14.60 -7.44
N PHE A 147 -5.10 -14.55 -6.87
CA PHE A 147 -5.37 -14.88 -5.47
C PHE A 147 -4.79 -16.23 -4.99
N ARG A 148 -4.83 -17.26 -5.84
CA ARG A 148 -4.28 -18.59 -5.51
C ARG A 148 -2.75 -18.67 -5.53
N ASP A 149 -2.09 -17.78 -6.29
CA ASP A 149 -0.65 -17.81 -6.51
C ASP A 149 0.10 -16.88 -5.54
N ILE A 150 -0.59 -15.91 -4.93
CA ILE A 150 -0.01 -14.95 -3.96
C ILE A 150 -0.11 -15.43 -2.51
N TYR A 151 0.82 -14.97 -1.68
CA TYR A 151 0.86 -15.23 -0.24
C TYR A 151 -0.05 -14.28 0.54
N PHE A 152 0.07 -12.97 0.30
CA PHE A 152 -0.60 -11.91 1.05
C PHE A 152 -2.00 -11.61 0.50
N ARG A 153 -2.96 -12.45 0.90
CA ARG A 153 -4.34 -12.40 0.38
C ARG A 153 -5.26 -11.41 1.07
N ALA A 154 -4.89 -10.90 2.25
CA ALA A 154 -5.70 -9.94 3.03
C ALA A 154 -7.14 -10.40 3.40
N THR A 155 -7.41 -11.71 3.41
CA THR A 155 -8.75 -12.29 3.68
C THR A 155 -9.36 -11.98 5.05
N LYS A 156 -8.56 -11.45 5.97
CA LYS A 156 -8.96 -11.09 7.34
C LYS A 156 -8.68 -9.61 7.65
N THR A 157 -8.43 -8.79 6.65
CA THR A 157 -8.18 -7.36 6.83
C THR A 157 -9.50 -6.63 6.68
N LEU A 158 -9.98 -6.02 7.76
CA LEU A 158 -11.36 -5.53 7.80
C LEU A 158 -11.60 -4.39 6.82
N THR A 159 -10.62 -3.48 6.63
CA THR A 159 -10.70 -2.43 5.60
C THR A 159 -10.67 -2.99 4.18
N ILE A 160 -10.04 -4.13 3.94
CA ILE A 160 -9.97 -4.76 2.62
C ILE A 160 -11.24 -5.56 2.30
N THR A 161 -11.81 -6.24 3.29
CA THR A 161 -13.02 -7.06 3.12
C THR A 161 -14.33 -6.28 3.29
N ASP A 162 -14.25 -4.97 3.57
CA ASP A 162 -15.42 -4.12 3.73
C ASP A 162 -16.12 -3.89 2.38
N ALA A 163 -17.40 -4.24 2.30
CA ALA A 163 -18.16 -4.15 1.06
C ALA A 163 -18.56 -2.71 0.67
N ARG A 164 -18.28 -1.71 1.50
CA ARG A 164 -18.60 -0.30 1.20
C ARG A 164 -17.76 0.27 0.05
N TRP A 165 -16.61 -0.33 -0.26
CA TRP A 165 -15.70 0.10 -1.32
C TRP A 165 -14.97 -1.08 -1.96
N LEU A 166 -14.37 -0.87 -3.12
CA LEU A 166 -13.41 -1.82 -3.69
C LEU A 166 -12.02 -1.53 -3.10
N ALA A 167 -11.44 -2.49 -2.38
CA ALA A 167 -10.11 -2.33 -1.80
C ALA A 167 -9.03 -3.13 -2.52
N TYR A 168 -7.88 -2.51 -2.79
CA TYR A 168 -6.65 -3.18 -3.19
C TYR A 168 -5.67 -3.19 -2.02
N HIS A 169 -5.26 -4.37 -1.61
CA HIS A 169 -4.12 -4.61 -0.73
C HIS A 169 -2.89 -4.86 -1.60
N ILE A 170 -1.93 -3.93 -1.57
CA ILE A 170 -0.73 -3.97 -2.41
C ILE A 170 0.49 -4.13 -1.54
N GLU A 171 1.11 -5.30 -1.64
CA GLU A 171 2.27 -5.70 -0.86
C GLU A 171 3.53 -5.49 -1.67
N LEU A 172 4.44 -4.67 -1.16
CA LEU A 172 5.68 -4.31 -1.86
C LEU A 172 6.89 -4.95 -1.19
N SER A 173 7.81 -5.46 -1.99
CA SER A 173 9.08 -5.97 -1.49
C SER A 173 10.00 -4.85 -0.98
N SER A 174 11.00 -5.23 -0.16
CA SER A 174 11.96 -4.28 0.41
C SER A 174 12.66 -3.40 -0.64
N ARG A 175 13.01 -3.94 -1.82
CA ARG A 175 13.70 -3.17 -2.87
C ARG A 175 12.84 -2.07 -3.50
N LEU A 176 11.52 -2.14 -3.35
CA LEU A 176 10.56 -1.13 -3.84
C LEU A 176 10.15 -0.12 -2.76
N ARG A 177 10.78 -0.15 -1.59
CA ARG A 177 10.41 0.73 -0.45
C ARG A 177 11.61 1.26 0.32
N LYS A 178 12.64 0.44 0.48
CA LYS A 178 13.79 0.71 1.33
C LYS A 178 15.00 1.14 0.48
N PRO A 179 15.92 1.93 1.05
CA PRO A 179 17.27 2.07 0.50
C PRO A 179 18.01 0.71 0.52
N ALA A 180 19.25 0.68 0.03
CA ALA A 180 20.05 -0.54 0.00
C ALA A 180 20.13 -1.19 1.40
N ALA A 181 20.31 -2.51 1.44
CA ALA A 181 20.31 -3.27 2.69
C ALA A 181 21.29 -2.69 3.72
N GLY A 182 20.82 -2.51 4.96
CA GLY A 182 21.60 -1.91 6.05
C GLY A 182 21.63 -0.38 6.06
N LEU A 183 21.02 0.29 5.08
CA LEU A 183 20.88 1.74 5.07
C LEU A 183 19.53 2.18 5.63
N THR A 184 19.50 3.39 6.18
CA THR A 184 18.29 4.10 6.61
C THR A 184 18.00 5.28 5.68
N GLY A 185 16.79 5.83 5.77
CA GLY A 185 16.36 6.97 4.96
C GLY A 185 15.19 6.66 4.03
N ARG A 186 14.92 7.59 3.12
CA ARG A 186 13.74 7.57 2.24
C ARG A 186 13.83 6.47 1.16
N PRO A 187 12.70 6.10 0.54
CA PRO A 187 12.71 5.28 -0.66
C PRO A 187 13.65 5.81 -1.75
N THR A 188 14.18 4.89 -2.55
CA THR A 188 15.04 5.23 -3.70
C THR A 188 14.24 5.84 -4.84
N GLN A 189 14.93 6.48 -5.80
CA GLN A 189 14.29 6.92 -7.04
C GLN A 189 13.62 5.76 -7.81
N PHE A 190 14.19 4.55 -7.72
CA PHE A 190 13.61 3.34 -8.30
C PHE A 190 12.24 3.03 -7.70
N ALA A 191 12.09 3.13 -6.38
CA ALA A 191 10.81 2.94 -5.70
C ALA A 191 9.76 3.99 -6.13
N TYR A 192 10.13 5.27 -6.23
CA TYR A 192 9.20 6.30 -6.70
C TYR A 192 8.80 6.14 -8.17
N ARG A 193 9.73 5.74 -9.04
CA ARG A 193 9.40 5.39 -10.44
C ARG A 193 8.43 4.22 -10.55
N PHE A 194 8.57 3.19 -9.69
CA PHE A 194 7.56 2.14 -9.61
C PHE A 194 6.18 2.71 -9.22
N CYS A 195 6.15 3.66 -8.28
CA CYS A 195 4.90 4.32 -7.89
C CYS A 195 4.27 5.12 -9.03
N ASP A 196 5.06 5.73 -9.92
CA ASP A 196 4.54 6.37 -11.13
C ASP A 196 3.83 5.36 -12.05
N HIS A 197 4.44 4.19 -12.26
CA HIS A 197 3.84 3.10 -13.05
C HIS A 197 2.55 2.57 -12.40
N LEU A 198 2.55 2.41 -11.08
CA LEU A 198 1.35 2.02 -10.32
C LEU A 198 0.25 3.08 -10.42
N ALA A 199 0.60 4.35 -10.23
CA ALA A 199 -0.34 5.48 -10.36
C ALA A 199 -0.96 5.55 -11.75
N ALA A 200 -0.17 5.33 -12.81
CA ALA A 200 -0.65 5.30 -14.18
C ALA A 200 -1.63 4.13 -14.41
N ALA A 201 -1.33 2.94 -13.90
CA ALA A 201 -2.21 1.77 -14.02
C ALA A 201 -3.53 1.96 -13.25
N LEU A 202 -3.47 2.51 -12.03
CA LEU A 202 -4.64 2.85 -11.22
C LEU A 202 -5.49 3.93 -11.90
N SER A 203 -4.84 4.97 -12.43
CA SER A 203 -5.51 6.03 -13.16
C SER A 203 -6.22 5.49 -14.39
N GLU A 204 -5.58 4.60 -15.17
CA GLU A 204 -6.18 3.95 -16.34
C GLU A 204 -7.41 3.11 -15.96
N LYS A 205 -7.32 2.36 -14.85
CA LYS A 205 -8.38 1.46 -14.39
C LYS A 205 -9.57 2.19 -13.77
N HIS A 206 -9.34 3.31 -13.09
CA HIS A 206 -10.34 4.05 -12.32
C HIS A 206 -10.51 5.49 -12.82
N LYS A 207 -10.36 5.72 -14.13
CA LYS A 207 -10.71 7.01 -14.74
C LYS A 207 -12.16 7.34 -14.40
N ARG A 208 -12.40 8.58 -14.00
CA ARG A 208 -13.76 9.13 -14.00
C ARG A 208 -14.25 9.11 -15.45
N VAL A 209 -15.40 8.47 -15.68
CA VAL A 209 -16.21 8.69 -16.88
C VAL A 209 -16.79 10.10 -16.81
#